data_AF-A0A925SSW7-F1
#
_entry.id   AF-A0A925SSW7-F1
#
_cell.length_a   1.000
_cell.length_b   1.000
_cell.length_c   1.000
_cell.angle_alpha   90.00
_cell.angle_beta   90.00
_cell.angle_gamma   90.00
#
_symmetry.space_group_name_H-M   'P 1'
#
loop_
_entity.id
_entity.type
_entity.pdbx_description
1 polymer ?
#
loop_
_entity_poly.entity_id
_entity_poly.type
_entity_poly.pdbx_seq_one_letter_code
_entity_poly.pdbx_strand_id
1 'polypeptide(L)'
;MLRCIVIGVAIAGIVGGTAYAQDEEAAADSECAQQLTIAQEVVQDRVDANALNEADQEKVYQLLDEADALCTEGKSQEASATLATINQMVAKGQ
;
A
#
# COMPACT_ATOMS: atom_id res chain seq x y z
N MET A 1 -33.76 -21.65 4.33
CA MET A 1 -33.74 -21.68 5.80
C MET A 1 -32.36 -22.11 6.25
N LEU A 2 -31.75 -21.27 7.06
CA LEU A 2 -30.35 -21.22 7.47
C LEU A 2 -29.88 -22.54 8.11
N ARG A 3 -28.71 -23.06 7.68
CA ARG A 3 -28.04 -24.20 8.29
C ARG A 3 -26.69 -23.74 8.83
N CYS A 4 -26.67 -23.30 10.08
CA CYS A 4 -25.44 -23.11 10.84
C CYS A 4 -24.99 -24.46 11.40
N ILE A 5 -23.89 -25.03 10.90
CA ILE A 5 -23.08 -25.99 11.67
C ILE A 5 -21.59 -25.73 11.38
N VAL A 6 -20.92 -25.32 12.45
CA VAL A 6 -19.47 -25.13 12.64
C VAL A 6 -18.79 -26.50 12.77
N ILE A 7 -17.67 -26.72 12.09
CA ILE A 7 -16.55 -27.69 12.31
C ILE A 7 -15.58 -27.41 11.14
N GLY A 8 -14.27 -27.22 11.25
CA GLY A 8 -13.26 -27.41 12.27
C GLY A 8 -11.90 -27.28 11.55
N VAL A 9 -10.93 -26.66 12.21
CA VAL A 9 -9.59 -26.34 11.70
C VAL A 9 -8.84 -27.57 11.18
N ALA A 10 -8.22 -27.44 9.99
CA ALA A 10 -7.02 -28.17 9.61
C ALA A 10 -6.16 -27.31 8.67
N ILE A 11 -5.25 -26.54 9.27
CA ILE A 11 -4.12 -25.90 8.60
C ILE A 11 -3.14 -27.01 8.23
N ALA A 12 -2.89 -27.21 6.94
CA ALA A 12 -1.77 -27.98 6.42
C ALA A 12 -1.27 -27.30 5.14
N GLY A 13 -0.24 -26.47 5.30
CA GLY A 13 0.43 -25.82 4.18
C GLY A 13 1.16 -26.84 3.32
N ILE A 14 0.94 -26.76 2.00
CA ILE A 14 1.96 -27.08 0.99
C ILE A 14 1.82 -26.02 -0.11
N VAL A 15 2.76 -25.08 -0.04
CA VAL A 15 3.16 -24.15 -1.09
C VAL A 15 3.45 -24.94 -2.36
N GLY A 16 2.82 -24.56 -3.47
CA GLY A 16 3.01 -25.23 -4.75
C GLY A 16 2.45 -24.51 -5.96
N GLY A 17 2.53 -23.17 -5.98
CA GLY A 17 2.46 -22.34 -7.18
C GLY A 17 1.14 -22.30 -7.95
N THR A 18 0.47 -21.15 -7.94
CA THR A 18 0.24 -20.28 -9.12
C THR A 18 -0.75 -19.17 -8.76
N ALA A 19 -0.41 -17.94 -9.15
CA ALA A 19 -1.30 -16.83 -9.52
C ALA A 19 -2.26 -16.24 -8.45
N TYR A 20 -1.89 -15.03 -8.00
CA TYR A 20 -2.72 -13.93 -7.47
C TYR A 20 -4.17 -14.22 -7.04
N ALA A 21 -4.44 -14.34 -5.73
CA ALA A 21 -5.71 -13.94 -5.09
C ALA A 21 -5.62 -13.96 -3.55
N GLN A 22 -5.76 -12.78 -2.97
CA GLN A 22 -6.34 -12.41 -1.67
C GLN A 22 -6.40 -13.42 -0.51
N ASP A 23 -5.82 -12.93 0.60
CA ASP A 23 -6.29 -13.00 1.99
C ASP A 23 -5.64 -14.05 2.91
N GLU A 24 -5.25 -13.55 4.10
CA GLU A 24 -4.82 -14.29 5.31
C GLU A 24 -3.33 -14.52 5.60
N GLU A 25 -2.41 -13.62 5.24
CA GLU A 25 -1.13 -13.55 5.99
C GLU A 25 -0.46 -12.16 5.99
N ALA A 26 -1.09 -11.14 6.64
CA ALA A 26 -0.41 -9.99 7.25
C ALA A 26 -1.39 -8.98 7.90
N ALA A 27 -2.14 -9.39 8.92
CA ALA A 27 -3.05 -8.49 9.65
C ALA A 27 -2.36 -7.44 10.55
N ALA A 28 -1.04 -7.21 10.39
CA ALA A 28 -0.29 -6.09 10.98
C ALA A 28 0.07 -4.99 9.95
N ASP A 29 -0.31 -5.18 8.68
CA ASP A 29 0.23 -4.52 7.48
C ASP A 29 -0.87 -3.86 6.61
N SER A 30 -2.14 -3.99 7.01
CA SER A 30 -3.32 -3.70 6.17
C SER A 30 -3.67 -2.22 6.02
N GLU A 31 -3.30 -1.37 6.98
CA GLU A 31 -3.56 0.07 6.94
C GLU A 31 -2.44 0.82 6.21
N CYS A 32 -1.19 0.43 6.47
CA CYS A 32 -0.01 1.00 5.82
C CYS A 32 0.00 0.65 4.32
N ALA A 33 -0.22 -0.61 3.97
CA ALA A 33 -0.33 -1.04 2.58
C ALA A 33 -1.51 -0.39 1.84
N GLN A 34 -2.65 -0.17 2.52
CA GLN A 34 -3.78 0.58 1.94
C GLN A 34 -3.40 2.03 1.65
N GLN A 35 -2.79 2.72 2.62
CA GLN A 35 -2.39 4.11 2.43
C GLN A 35 -1.32 4.25 1.33
N LEU A 36 -0.40 3.28 1.22
CA LEU A 36 0.61 3.24 0.17
C LEU A 36 0.00 3.04 -1.22
N THR A 37 -1.01 2.17 -1.32
CA THR A 37 -1.76 1.95 -2.56
C THR A 37 -2.48 3.22 -2.99
N ILE A 38 -3.20 3.88 -2.06
CA ILE A 38 -3.91 5.13 -2.35
C ILE A 38 -2.94 6.23 -2.80
N ALA A 39 -1.79 6.36 -2.14
CA ALA A 39 -0.78 7.34 -2.52
C ALA A 39 -0.20 7.05 -3.91
N GLN A 40 0.08 5.79 -4.23
CA GLN A 40 0.53 5.38 -5.57
C GLN A 40 -0.49 5.74 -6.64
N GLU A 41 -1.78 5.46 -6.43
CA GLU A 41 -2.85 5.81 -7.39
C GLU A 41 -2.89 7.33 -7.64
N VAL A 42 -2.83 8.14 -6.57
CA VAL A 42 -2.84 9.61 -6.68
C VAL A 42 -1.61 10.13 -7.43
N VAL A 43 -0.43 9.56 -7.16
CA VAL A 43 0.80 9.90 -7.87
C VAL A 43 0.69 9.54 -9.35
N GLN A 44 0.19 8.35 -9.65
CA GLN A 44 0.06 7.83 -11.00
C GLN A 44 -0.89 8.69 -11.84
N ASP A 45 -2.05 9.05 -11.29
CA ASP A 45 -3.00 10.00 -11.91
C ASP A 45 -2.34 11.34 -12.26
N ARG A 46 -1.37 11.78 -11.46
CA ARG A 46 -0.70 13.08 -11.62
C ARG A 46 0.47 13.03 -12.59
N VAL A 47 1.17 11.91 -12.63
CA VAL A 47 2.15 11.60 -13.67
C VAL A 47 1.44 11.50 -15.03
N ASP A 48 0.31 10.79 -15.11
CA ASP A 48 -0.50 10.67 -16.32
C ASP A 48 -1.06 12.02 -16.78
N ALA A 49 -1.44 12.89 -15.84
CA ALA A 49 -1.85 14.26 -16.12
C ALA A 49 -0.70 15.21 -16.51
N ASN A 50 0.56 14.74 -16.54
CA ASN A 50 1.77 15.57 -16.71
C ASN A 50 1.83 16.76 -15.71
N ALA A 51 1.24 16.58 -14.53
CA ALA A 51 1.12 17.63 -13.52
C ALA A 51 2.36 17.74 -12.61
N LEU A 52 3.28 16.78 -12.69
CA LEU A 52 4.52 16.73 -11.92
C LEU A 52 5.73 16.90 -12.83
N ASN A 53 6.65 17.80 -12.47
CA ASN A 53 7.94 17.88 -13.15
C ASN A 53 8.84 16.68 -12.78
N GLU A 54 9.89 16.43 -13.56
CA GLU A 54 10.77 15.27 -13.36
C GLU A 54 11.41 15.22 -11.96
N ALA A 55 11.78 16.38 -11.41
CA ALA A 55 12.38 16.47 -10.07
C ALA A 55 11.40 16.09 -8.95
N ASP A 56 10.13 16.51 -9.09
CA ASP A 56 9.07 16.16 -8.15
C ASP A 56 8.67 14.69 -8.31
N GLN A 57 8.65 14.14 -9.53
CA GLN A 57 8.42 12.71 -9.77
C GLN A 57 9.49 11.85 -9.09
N GLU A 58 10.76 12.15 -9.32
CA GLU A 58 11.88 11.41 -8.70
C GLU A 58 11.80 11.45 -7.16
N LYS A 59 11.44 12.62 -6.62
CA LYS A 59 11.28 12.79 -5.18
C LYS A 59 10.06 12.06 -4.61
N VAL A 60 8.94 12.05 -5.34
CA VAL A 60 7.76 11.28 -4.98
C VAL A 60 8.07 9.79 -4.95
N TYR A 61 8.79 9.26 -5.94
CA TYR A 61 9.18 7.84 -5.97
C TYR A 61 10.10 7.48 -4.80
N GLN A 62 11.08 8.32 -4.46
CA GLN A 62 11.90 8.11 -3.27
C GLN A 62 11.08 8.06 -1.98
N LEU A 63 10.08 8.94 -1.84
CA LEU A 63 9.23 8.97 -0.65
C LEU A 63 8.27 7.77 -0.60
N LEU A 64 7.81 7.26 -1.74
CA LEU A 64 7.02 6.03 -1.80
C LEU A 64 7.83 4.81 -1.32
N ASP A 65 9.08 4.68 -1.78
CA ASP A 65 10.00 3.62 -1.33
C ASP A 65 10.31 3.75 0.18
N GLU A 66 10.51 4.97 0.67
CA GLU A 66 10.73 5.23 2.09
C GLU A 66 9.49 4.87 2.93
N ALA A 67 8.29 5.24 2.47
CA ALA A 67 7.05 4.86 3.12
C ALA A 67 6.88 3.33 3.18
N ASP A 68 7.27 2.61 2.13
CA ASP A 68 7.17 1.15 2.04
C ASP A 68 8.13 0.46 3.01
N ALA A 69 9.36 0.97 3.08
CA ALA A 69 10.34 0.54 4.08
C ALA A 69 9.83 0.79 5.50
N LEU A 70 9.27 1.97 5.78
CA LEU A 70 8.70 2.31 7.08
C LEU A 70 7.49 1.42 7.44
N CYS A 71 6.64 1.09 6.46
CA CYS A 71 5.56 0.12 6.65
C CYS A 71 6.11 -1.26 7.03
N THR A 72 7.11 -1.75 6.30
CA THR A 72 7.77 -3.04 6.55
C THR A 72 8.47 -3.09 7.91
N GLU A 73 9.01 -1.96 8.37
CA GLU A 73 9.62 -1.82 9.71
C GLU A 73 8.59 -1.69 10.85
N GLY A 74 7.28 -1.65 10.54
CA GLY A 74 6.20 -1.45 11.52
C GLY A 74 6.07 -0.01 12.03
N LYS A 75 6.72 0.95 11.35
CA LYS A 75 6.68 2.39 11.66
C LYS A 75 5.54 3.09 10.94
N SER A 76 4.31 2.60 11.16
CA SER A 76 3.12 3.05 10.42
C SER A 76 2.85 4.55 10.54
N GLN A 77 3.21 5.18 11.68
CA GLN A 77 3.07 6.63 11.88
C GLN A 77 4.04 7.44 11.02
N GLU A 78 5.29 6.99 10.90
CA GLU A 78 6.29 7.65 10.05
C GLU A 78 5.91 7.46 8.58
N ALA A 79 5.52 6.24 8.18
CA ALA A 79 5.01 5.97 6.84
C ALA A 79 3.83 6.88 6.47
N SER A 80 2.84 7.02 7.37
CA SER A 80 1.69 7.91 7.17
C SER A 80 2.11 9.38 6.99
N ALA A 81 3.13 9.84 7.74
CA ALA A 81 3.67 11.20 7.59
C ALA A 81 4.39 11.40 6.25
N THR A 82 5.15 10.40 5.80
CA THR A 82 5.79 10.38 4.48
C THR A 82 4.74 10.41 3.37
N LEU A 83 3.69 9.59 3.46
CA LEU A 83 2.56 9.56 2.52
C LEU A 83 1.78 10.89 2.50
N ALA A 84 1.61 11.55 3.64
CA ALA A 84 1.03 12.89 3.70
C ALA A 84 1.90 13.93 2.98
N THR A 85 3.23 13.80 3.07
CA THR A 85 4.18 14.67 2.36
C THR A 85 4.07 14.49 0.85
N ILE A 86 3.97 13.23 0.39
CA ILE A 86 3.72 12.91 -1.02
C ILE A 86 2.44 13.57 -1.49
N ASN A 87 1.33 13.38 -0.78
CA ASN A 87 0.05 14.00 -1.12
C ASN A 87 0.14 15.54 -1.20
N GLN A 88 0.91 16.19 -0.32
CA GLN A 88 1.12 17.65 -0.40
C GLN A 88 1.94 18.08 -1.62
N MET A 89 2.99 17.33 -1.98
CA MET A 89 3.80 17.60 -3.17
C MET A 89 2.96 17.44 -4.44
N VAL A 90 2.17 16.37 -4.49
CA VAL A 90 1.30 16.04 -5.60
C VAL A 90 0.12 17.02 -5.72
N ALA A 91 -0.36 17.57 -4.61
CA ALA A 91 -1.36 18.64 -4.60
C ALA A 91 -0.79 20.03 -4.96
N LYS A 92 0.48 20.30 -4.64
CA LYS A 92 1.16 21.57 -4.99
C LYS A 92 1.54 21.69 -6.46
N GLY A 93 1.59 20.59 -7.20
CA GLY A 93 1.78 20.60 -8.66
C GLY A 93 0.57 21.11 -9.47
N GLN A 94 -0.48 21.61 -8.81
CA GLN A 94 -1.63 22.27 -9.45
C GLN A 94 -1.41 23.77 -9.69
#